data_AF-A0A1E4SJU9-F1
#
_entry.id   AF-A0A1E4SJU9-F1
#
_cell.length_a   1.000
_cell.length_b   1.000
_cell.length_c   1.000
_cell.angle_alpha   90.00
_cell.angle_beta   90.00
_cell.angle_gamma   90.00
#
_symmetry.space_group_name_H-M   'P 1'
#
loop_
_entity.id
_entity.type
_entity.pdbx_description
1 polymer ?
#
loop_
_entity_poly.entity_id
_entity_poly.type
_entity_poly.pdbx_seq_one_letter_code
_entity_poly.pdbx_strand_id
1 'polypeptide(L)'
;MHRSIHSSRVLNKVEDSAKEQTTKEIATDKVTGSSKAEEATPSSEDSDQSGSSTDVPHPDEFLTTAFDNLEPYMDTYSVYTQLKNSGFTSEQADSIIDLLLVQLNSKLSKLPTKYSQLFELENERYLFESAQQELRVDITRSREQHINELISLINILQRDFHIISDELNSDFIQMKNDSQVAINDQKSENTLLSKRIILKIQETNHKITTELNSAMRSEIESLRWNLSRWGLIAILISVFSGCSLFYAQKAKTAREEHHKNEFVPLVIYEPSEYDEDDYHTDLDKSLIS
;
A
#
# COMPACT_ATOMS: atom_id res chain seq x y z
N MET A 1 -43.76 -16.68 5.36
CA MET A 1 -43.28 -15.65 4.39
C MET A 1 -43.23 -14.28 5.08
N HIS A 2 -42.30 -14.05 6.03
CA HIS A 2 -42.47 -12.91 6.97
C HIS A 2 -41.17 -12.28 7.52
N ARG A 3 -40.02 -12.45 6.85
CA ARG A 3 -38.70 -11.94 7.34
C ARG A 3 -38.04 -10.89 6.45
N SER A 4 -38.64 -10.53 5.31
CA SER A 4 -38.02 -9.64 4.31
C SER A 4 -38.27 -8.14 4.58
N ILE A 5 -39.47 -7.79 5.07
CA ILE A 5 -39.93 -6.39 5.20
C ILE A 5 -39.13 -5.58 6.24
N HIS A 6 -38.50 -6.23 7.21
CA HIS A 6 -37.81 -5.54 8.30
C HIS A 6 -36.39 -5.04 7.93
N SER A 7 -35.80 -5.51 6.82
CA SER A 7 -34.46 -5.09 6.40
C SER A 7 -34.46 -3.70 5.75
N SER A 8 -35.36 -3.49 4.78
CA SER A 8 -35.45 -2.23 4.02
C SER A 8 -35.75 -1.01 4.90
N ARG A 9 -36.43 -1.20 6.04
CA ARG A 9 -36.77 -0.10 6.96
C ARG A 9 -35.58 0.43 7.76
N VAL A 10 -34.48 -0.33 7.85
CA VAL A 10 -33.26 0.08 8.55
C VAL A 10 -32.37 0.91 7.62
N LEU A 11 -32.27 0.53 6.33
CA LEU A 11 -31.41 1.21 5.36
C LEU A 11 -31.83 2.67 5.11
N ASN A 12 -33.12 2.93 4.84
CA ASN A 12 -33.60 4.30 4.61
C ASN A 12 -33.29 5.25 5.78
N LYS A 13 -33.30 4.76 7.03
CA LYS A 13 -33.02 5.59 8.21
C LYS A 13 -31.53 5.95 8.37
N VAL A 14 -30.62 5.29 7.64
CA VAL A 14 -29.20 5.65 7.60
C VAL A 14 -28.91 6.71 6.54
N GLU A 15 -29.59 6.65 5.38
CA GLU A 15 -29.42 7.65 4.31
C GLU A 15 -29.95 9.04 4.69
N ASP A 16 -31.07 9.14 5.40
CA ASP A 16 -31.64 10.44 5.77
C ASP A 16 -30.73 11.21 6.76
N SER A 17 -30.18 10.51 7.76
CA SER A 17 -29.23 11.12 8.71
C SER A 17 -27.89 11.54 8.07
N ALA A 18 -27.49 10.90 6.97
CA ALA A 18 -26.29 11.31 6.23
C ALA A 18 -26.46 12.65 5.49
N LYS A 19 -27.68 12.96 5.01
CA LYS A 19 -27.95 14.17 4.21
C LYS A 19 -28.12 15.44 5.07
N GLU A 20 -28.55 15.31 6.32
CA GLU A 20 -28.77 16.45 7.21
C GLU A 20 -27.47 17.03 7.80
N GLN A 21 -26.38 16.24 7.90
CA GLN A 21 -25.09 16.73 8.40
C GLN A 21 -24.27 17.49 7.34
N THR A 22 -24.26 17.04 6.08
CA THR A 22 -23.43 17.65 5.01
C THR A 22 -23.84 19.07 4.61
N THR A 23 -24.99 19.57 5.08
CA THR A 23 -25.58 20.85 4.64
C THR A 23 -25.17 22.06 5.51
N LYS A 24 -24.34 21.88 6.54
CA LYS A 24 -23.99 22.96 7.50
C LYS A 24 -22.56 23.54 7.41
N GLU A 25 -21.69 23.00 6.57
CA GLU A 25 -20.24 23.32 6.59
C GLU A 25 -19.75 24.13 5.38
N ILE A 26 -20.66 24.71 4.58
CA ILE A 26 -20.32 25.47 3.36
C ILE A 26 -21.02 26.85 3.38
N ALA A 27 -20.71 27.68 4.38
CA ALA A 27 -21.37 28.99 4.56
C ALA A 27 -20.50 30.15 5.12
N THR A 28 -19.21 29.95 5.34
CA THR A 28 -18.17 30.98 5.61
C THR A 28 -16.82 30.41 5.14
N ASP A 29 -15.85 31.16 4.63
CA ASP A 29 -15.66 32.63 4.62
C ASP A 29 -15.12 33.12 3.24
N LYS A 30 -15.11 34.44 3.00
CA LYS A 30 -14.81 35.04 1.69
C LYS A 30 -13.77 36.17 1.75
N VAL A 31 -12.49 35.79 1.56
CA VAL A 31 -11.35 36.70 1.54
C VAL A 31 -11.32 37.59 0.29
N THR A 32 -11.21 38.91 0.47
CA THR A 32 -10.78 39.88 -0.55
C THR A 32 -10.06 41.07 0.08
N GLY A 33 -8.83 41.37 -0.36
CA GLY A 33 -8.16 42.67 -0.16
C GLY A 33 -7.10 42.75 0.94
N SER A 34 -5.96 43.45 0.79
CA SER A 34 -4.92 43.54 -0.27
C SER A 34 -3.85 44.57 0.17
N SER A 35 -2.64 44.53 -0.42
CA SER A 35 -1.45 45.35 -0.12
C SER A 35 -0.67 44.88 1.13
N LYS A 36 0.65 44.60 1.13
CA LYS A 36 1.84 45.15 0.41
C LYS A 36 2.27 46.52 0.94
N ALA A 37 3.49 46.79 1.43
CA ALA A 37 4.64 45.96 1.91
C ALA A 37 5.61 46.92 2.70
N GLU A 38 6.97 46.95 2.69
CA GLU A 38 8.04 46.25 1.95
C GLU A 38 9.42 46.41 2.69
N GLU A 39 10.04 45.30 3.13
CA GLU A 39 11.51 45.10 3.41
C GLU A 39 12.23 45.68 4.69
N ALA A 40 13.40 45.08 5.00
CA ALA A 40 14.56 45.50 5.82
C ALA A 40 14.62 45.33 7.37
N THR A 41 15.65 44.60 7.81
CA THR A 41 16.39 44.71 9.11
C THR A 41 17.63 45.62 8.91
N PRO A 42 18.43 46.09 9.92
CA PRO A 42 18.75 45.45 11.22
C PRO A 42 19.07 46.36 12.46
N SER A 43 19.48 45.70 13.55
CA SER A 43 20.49 46.08 14.57
C SER A 43 20.37 47.35 15.45
N SER A 44 20.29 47.07 16.76
CA SER A 44 21.08 47.66 17.89
C SER A 44 21.04 49.15 18.27
N GLU A 45 20.76 49.34 19.57
CA GLU A 45 21.33 50.32 20.52
C GLU A 45 20.81 51.78 20.61
N ASP A 46 20.41 52.08 21.87
CA ASP A 46 20.50 53.34 22.63
C ASP A 46 19.33 54.37 22.64
N SER A 47 19.14 54.91 23.86
CA SER A 47 18.60 56.22 24.27
C SER A 47 17.08 56.54 24.16
N ASP A 48 16.50 56.69 25.35
CA ASP A 48 15.47 57.67 25.76
C ASP A 48 14.15 57.83 24.99
N GLN A 49 13.06 57.40 25.66
CA GLN A 49 12.22 58.43 26.28
C GLN A 49 11.55 57.96 27.59
N SER A 50 11.57 58.82 28.62
CA SER A 50 10.98 58.60 29.94
C SER A 50 9.44 58.68 29.89
N GLY A 51 8.75 58.00 30.82
CA GLY A 51 7.27 57.99 30.82
C GLY A 51 6.54 57.41 32.04
N SER A 52 7.18 56.64 32.93
CA SER A 52 6.57 56.22 34.20
C SER A 52 7.62 55.75 35.21
N SER A 53 8.28 56.69 35.89
CA SER A 53 8.89 56.40 37.18
C SER A 53 7.76 56.13 38.18
N THR A 54 7.54 54.86 38.54
CA THR A 54 6.85 54.54 39.79
C THR A 54 7.73 55.04 40.91
N ASP A 55 7.42 56.23 41.40
CA ASP A 55 8.11 56.88 42.51
C ASP A 55 7.96 55.99 43.75
N VAL A 56 9.05 55.31 44.13
CA VAL A 56 9.13 54.51 45.36
C VAL A 56 9.58 55.47 46.45
N PRO A 57 8.69 55.93 47.35
CA PRO A 57 9.04 56.98 48.30
C PRO A 57 10.15 56.46 49.22
N HIS A 58 11.27 57.18 49.29
CA HIS A 58 12.44 56.74 50.03
C HIS A 58 12.10 56.73 51.54
N PRO A 59 12.06 55.56 52.22
CA PRO A 59 11.39 55.44 53.52
C PRO A 59 12.07 56.23 54.65
N ASP A 60 13.37 56.51 54.49
CA ASP A 60 14.23 57.21 55.44
C ASP A 60 13.77 58.65 55.73
N GLU A 61 13.10 59.30 54.77
CA GLU A 61 12.62 60.69 54.89
C GLU A 61 11.34 60.81 55.73
N PHE A 62 10.52 59.75 55.82
CA PHE A 62 9.23 59.81 56.51
C PHE A 62 9.32 59.61 58.03
N LEU A 63 10.30 58.83 58.51
CA LEU A 63 10.47 58.54 59.94
C LEU A 63 11.24 59.63 60.70
N THR A 64 12.14 60.35 60.03
CA THR A 64 12.89 61.47 60.60
C THR A 64 12.00 62.71 60.75
N THR A 65 11.31 63.11 59.67
CA THR A 65 10.47 64.31 59.63
C THR A 65 9.20 64.25 60.51
N ALA A 66 8.71 63.04 60.83
CA ALA A 66 7.52 62.82 61.65
C ALA A 66 7.64 63.29 63.11
N PHE A 67 8.87 63.43 63.64
CA PHE A 67 9.10 63.90 65.02
C PHE A 67 9.68 65.32 65.11
N ASP A 68 10.33 65.82 64.06
CA ASP A 68 10.89 67.18 64.01
C ASP A 68 9.81 68.29 63.99
N ASN A 69 8.57 67.94 63.60
CA ASN A 69 7.42 68.86 63.55
C ASN A 69 6.50 68.76 64.78
N LEU A 70 6.95 68.15 65.88
CA LEU A 70 6.12 67.96 67.07
C LEU A 70 6.05 69.26 67.91
N GLU A 71 4.85 69.81 68.07
CA GLU A 71 4.59 70.93 68.98
C GLU A 71 5.05 70.61 70.43
N PRO A 72 5.37 71.63 71.27
CA PRO A 72 5.79 71.42 72.65
C PRO A 72 4.77 70.57 73.44
N TYR A 73 5.08 69.28 73.63
CA TYR A 73 4.16 68.25 74.13
C TYR A 73 3.43 68.62 75.43
N MET A 74 4.04 69.46 76.27
CA MET A 74 3.43 70.00 77.48
C MET A 74 3.71 71.51 77.57
N ASP A 75 2.64 72.32 77.60
CA ASP A 75 2.72 73.69 78.07
C ASP A 75 2.91 73.69 79.60
N THR A 76 4.18 73.70 80.00
CA THR A 76 4.64 73.82 81.38
C THR A 76 4.01 75.00 82.14
N TYR A 77 3.73 76.12 81.47
CA TYR A 77 3.15 77.31 82.10
C TYR A 77 1.66 77.11 82.40
N SER A 78 0.91 76.45 81.52
CA SER A 78 -0.48 76.06 81.79
C SER A 78 -0.59 75.08 82.96
N VAL A 79 0.33 74.12 83.06
CA VAL A 79 0.38 73.11 84.13
C VAL A 79 0.77 73.75 85.45
N TYR A 80 1.79 74.63 85.45
CA TYR A 80 2.17 75.44 86.61
C TYR A 80 0.99 76.24 87.14
N THR A 81 0.29 76.97 86.26
CA THR A 81 -0.87 77.79 86.62
C THR A 81 -1.99 76.95 87.24
N GLN A 82 -2.25 75.74 86.73
CA GLN A 82 -3.23 74.81 87.31
C GLN A 82 -2.80 74.26 88.69
N LEU A 83 -1.51 73.96 88.89
CA LEU A 83 -0.96 73.55 90.19
C LEU A 83 -1.02 74.69 91.21
N LYS A 84 -0.70 75.92 90.80
CA LYS A 84 -0.86 77.12 91.64
C LYS A 84 -2.32 77.35 92.04
N ASN A 85 -3.26 77.22 91.11
CA ASN A 85 -4.69 77.41 91.35
C ASN A 85 -5.33 76.29 92.21
N SER A 86 -4.73 75.10 92.26
CA SER A 86 -5.16 73.99 93.12
C SER A 86 -4.51 73.99 94.52
N GLY A 87 -3.72 75.02 94.84
CA GLY A 87 -3.22 75.28 96.20
C GLY A 87 -1.79 74.83 96.49
N PHE A 88 -1.04 74.34 95.51
CA PHE A 88 0.36 73.93 95.70
C PHE A 88 1.31 75.14 95.85
N THR A 89 2.36 74.97 96.67
CA THR A 89 3.45 75.96 96.70
C THR A 89 4.18 75.99 95.36
N SER A 90 4.92 77.07 95.06
CA SER A 90 5.65 77.15 93.78
C SER A 90 6.69 76.04 93.66
N GLU A 91 7.51 75.84 94.70
CA GLU A 91 8.51 74.76 94.77
C GLU A 91 7.90 73.36 94.57
N GLN A 92 6.68 73.12 95.09
CA GLN A 92 5.96 71.87 94.86
C GLN A 92 5.47 71.74 93.41
N ALA A 93 4.93 72.82 92.82
CA ALA A 93 4.50 72.82 91.43
C ALA A 93 5.68 72.58 90.48
N ASP A 94 6.80 73.28 90.68
CA ASP A 94 8.04 73.14 89.91
C ASP A 94 8.62 71.71 90.02
N SER A 95 8.66 71.14 91.23
CA SER A 95 9.15 69.77 91.45
C SER A 95 8.23 68.68 90.85
N ILE A 96 6.91 68.88 90.87
CA ILE A 96 5.94 67.99 90.21
C ILE A 96 6.11 68.07 88.68
N ILE A 97 6.31 69.26 88.13
CA ILE A 97 6.55 69.50 86.71
C ILE A 97 7.84 68.83 86.24
N ASP A 98 8.95 69.00 86.96
CA ASP A 98 10.24 68.39 86.61
C ASP A 98 10.16 66.86 86.61
N LEU A 99 9.53 66.27 87.63
CA LEU A 99 9.30 64.82 87.70
C LEU A 99 8.40 64.31 86.56
N LEU A 100 7.36 65.07 86.18
CA LEU A 100 6.51 64.77 85.04
C LEU A 100 7.30 64.86 83.73
N LEU A 101 8.13 65.90 83.55
CA LEU A 101 8.97 66.13 82.37
C LEU A 101 10.01 65.00 82.19
N VAL A 102 10.67 64.57 83.27
CA VAL A 102 11.59 63.43 83.30
C VAL A 102 10.86 62.12 82.96
N GLN A 103 9.69 61.87 83.57
CA GLN A 103 8.92 60.66 83.29
C GLN A 103 8.40 60.64 81.84
N LEU A 104 7.95 61.79 81.32
CA LEU A 104 7.52 61.97 79.94
C LEU A 104 8.66 61.68 78.97
N ASN A 105 9.82 62.32 79.15
CA ASN A 105 10.99 62.12 78.29
C ASN A 105 11.46 60.64 78.32
N SER A 106 11.42 59.99 79.49
CA SER A 106 11.73 58.55 79.64
C SER A 106 10.72 57.60 78.97
N LYS A 107 9.52 58.08 78.61
CA LYS A 107 8.55 57.34 77.78
C LYS A 107 8.68 57.71 76.30
N LEU A 108 8.77 59.01 76.00
CA LEU A 108 8.85 59.54 74.64
C LEU A 108 10.09 59.03 73.91
N SER A 109 11.25 59.00 74.56
CA SER A 109 12.50 58.42 74.03
C SER A 109 12.42 56.93 73.64
N LYS A 110 11.32 56.22 73.98
CA LYS A 110 11.08 54.81 73.64
C LYS A 110 9.96 54.63 72.60
N LEU A 111 9.25 55.71 72.23
CA LEU A 111 8.19 55.66 71.21
C LEU A 111 8.75 55.60 69.78
N PRO A 112 9.66 56.51 69.34
CA PRO A 112 10.22 56.49 67.99
C PRO A 112 10.85 55.14 67.66
N THR A 113 11.70 54.57 68.51
CA THR A 113 12.33 53.26 68.27
C THR A 113 11.30 52.16 68.02
N LYS A 114 10.20 52.12 68.79
CA LYS A 114 9.14 51.13 68.60
C LYS A 114 8.31 51.39 67.34
N TYR A 115 8.06 52.66 67.00
CA TYR A 115 7.27 53.03 65.83
C TYR A 115 8.04 52.83 64.52
N SER A 116 9.34 53.20 64.52
CA SER A 116 10.33 52.91 63.47
C SER A 116 10.34 51.41 63.16
N GLN A 117 10.57 50.56 64.17
CA GLN A 117 10.56 49.10 64.02
C GLN A 117 9.23 48.52 63.51
N LEU A 118 8.08 49.15 63.83
CA LEU A 118 6.78 48.73 63.30
C LEU A 118 6.60 49.15 61.83
N PHE A 119 7.08 50.33 61.44
CA PHE A 119 7.03 50.83 60.07
C PHE A 119 8.02 50.09 59.15
N GLU A 120 9.25 49.84 59.63
CA GLU A 120 10.26 49.03 58.96
C GLU A 120 9.73 47.63 58.66
N LEU A 121 9.18 46.93 59.67
CA LEU A 121 8.60 45.59 59.52
C LEU A 121 7.39 45.56 58.58
N GLU A 122 6.58 46.62 58.58
CA GLU A 122 5.44 46.76 57.66
C GLU A 122 5.92 47.01 56.21
N ASN A 123 6.94 47.82 56.00
CA ASN A 123 7.56 48.03 54.70
C ASN A 123 8.24 46.76 54.16
N GLU A 124 8.99 46.04 55.01
CA GLU A 124 9.55 44.72 54.68
C GLU A 124 8.45 43.71 54.32
N ARG A 125 7.32 43.73 55.04
CA ARG A 125 6.15 42.88 54.74
C ARG A 125 5.58 43.17 53.36
N TYR A 126 5.37 44.44 53.01
CA TYR A 126 4.88 44.82 51.67
C TYR A 126 5.85 44.43 50.56
N LEU A 127 7.16 44.62 50.77
CA LEU A 127 8.17 44.19 49.80
C LEU A 127 8.18 42.67 49.61
N PHE A 128 8.04 41.90 50.70
CA PHE A 128 7.98 40.44 50.65
C PHE A 128 6.69 39.92 50.02
N GLU A 129 5.53 40.54 50.28
CA GLU A 129 4.26 40.20 49.65
C GLU A 129 4.30 40.48 48.13
N SER A 130 4.88 41.61 47.73
CA SER A 130 5.11 41.97 46.32
C SER A 130 5.99 40.93 45.62
N ALA A 131 7.16 40.62 46.18
CA ALA A 131 8.08 39.62 45.61
C ALA A 131 7.48 38.20 45.60
N GLN A 132 6.66 37.85 46.60
CA GLN A 132 5.94 36.57 46.60
C GLN A 132 4.88 36.51 45.48
N GLN A 133 4.20 37.62 45.20
CA GLN A 133 3.19 37.69 44.14
C GLN A 133 3.83 37.72 42.75
N GLU A 134 4.95 38.41 42.56
CA GLU A 134 5.78 38.37 41.35
C GLU A 134 6.25 36.93 41.06
N LEU A 135 6.89 36.29 42.03
CA LEU A 135 7.35 34.89 41.91
C LEU A 135 6.19 33.90 41.65
N ARG A 136 4.99 34.16 42.20
CA ARG A 136 3.77 33.38 41.91
C ARG A 136 3.32 33.56 40.46
N VAL A 137 3.33 34.79 39.94
CA VAL A 137 2.99 35.10 38.55
C VAL A 137 3.99 34.43 37.61
N ASP A 138 5.29 34.54 37.86
CA ASP A 138 6.32 33.94 37.01
C ASP A 138 6.29 32.41 36.99
N ILE A 139 6.08 31.76 38.15
CA ILE A 139 5.87 30.30 38.19
C ILE A 139 4.60 29.90 37.41
N THR A 140 3.55 30.71 37.45
CA THR A 140 2.29 30.43 36.73
C THR A 140 2.51 30.59 35.22
N ARG A 141 3.12 31.70 34.80
CA ARG A 141 3.48 32.02 33.41
C ARG A 141 4.42 30.99 32.80
N SER A 142 5.45 30.55 33.52
CA SER A 142 6.37 29.47 33.09
C SER A 142 5.62 28.16 32.88
N ARG A 143 4.71 27.79 33.80
CA ARG A 143 3.89 26.58 33.66
C ARG A 143 2.93 26.67 32.47
N GLU A 144 2.27 27.81 32.27
CA GLU A 144 1.39 28.04 31.13
C GLU A 144 2.16 28.00 29.81
N GLN A 145 3.35 28.60 29.75
CA GLN A 145 4.24 28.49 28.59
C GLN A 145 4.59 27.03 28.29
N HIS A 146 5.09 26.26 29.27
CA HIS A 146 5.45 24.85 29.05
C HIS A 146 4.25 23.95 28.70
N ILE A 147 3.06 24.26 29.23
CA ILE A 147 1.82 23.58 28.85
C ILE A 147 1.47 23.90 27.38
N ASN A 148 1.57 25.16 26.96
CA ASN A 148 1.30 25.56 25.57
C ASN A 148 2.33 24.99 24.58
N GLU A 149 3.62 24.96 24.95
CA GLU A 149 4.70 24.30 24.21
C GLU A 149 4.41 22.79 24.03
N LEU A 150 4.02 22.11 25.12
CA LEU A 150 3.70 20.68 25.08
C LEU A 150 2.43 20.38 24.28
N ILE A 151 1.39 21.22 24.39
CA ILE A 151 0.17 21.11 23.57
C ILE A 151 0.51 21.31 22.09
N SER A 152 1.35 22.28 21.75
CA SER A 152 1.81 22.49 20.37
C SER A 152 2.55 21.26 19.82
N LEU A 153 3.49 20.70 20.60
CA LEU A 153 4.23 19.49 20.25
C LEU A 153 3.31 18.27 20.07
N ILE A 154 2.32 18.09 20.95
CA ILE A 154 1.31 17.02 20.83
C ILE A 154 0.47 17.18 19.55
N ASN A 155 0.04 18.39 19.20
CA ASN A 155 -0.71 18.65 17.97
C ASN A 155 0.13 18.37 16.71
N ILE A 156 1.41 18.74 16.72
CA ILE A 156 2.36 18.42 15.64
C ILE A 156 2.52 16.90 15.52
N LEU A 157 2.82 16.21 16.62
CA LEU A 157 3.01 14.75 16.65
C LEU A 157 1.74 14.00 16.20
N GLN A 158 0.55 14.46 16.59
CA GLN A 158 -0.71 13.88 16.15
C GLN A 158 -0.95 14.10 14.65
N ARG A 159 -0.72 15.31 14.13
CA ARG A 159 -0.81 15.60 12.68
C ARG A 159 0.15 14.73 11.88
N ASP A 160 1.40 14.64 12.33
CA ASP A 160 2.46 13.91 11.63
C ASP A 160 2.19 12.39 11.68
N PHE A 161 1.63 11.88 12.79
CA PHE A 161 1.09 10.52 12.87
C PHE A 161 -0.07 10.27 11.89
N HIS A 162 -1.02 11.22 11.75
CA HIS A 162 -2.10 11.10 10.77
C HIS A 162 -1.56 11.07 9.34
N ILE A 163 -0.60 11.95 8.99
CA ILE A 163 0.05 11.96 7.66
C ILE A 163 0.70 10.59 7.37
N ILE A 164 1.48 10.06 8.30
CA ILE A 164 2.14 8.74 8.14
C ILE A 164 1.11 7.60 8.04
N SER A 165 -0.01 7.69 8.78
CA SER A 165 -1.09 6.70 8.72
C SER A 165 -1.82 6.73 7.36
N ASP A 166 -2.08 7.92 6.82
CA ASP A 166 -2.76 8.09 5.54
C ASP A 166 -1.85 7.73 4.35
N GLU A 167 -0.55 8.07 4.44
CA GLU A 167 0.49 7.64 3.50
C GLU A 167 0.63 6.11 3.49
N LEU A 168 0.79 5.46 4.64
CA LEU A 168 0.87 4.01 4.76
C LEU A 168 -0.40 3.31 4.24
N ASN A 169 -1.57 3.88 4.49
CA ASN A 169 -2.83 3.36 3.95
C ASN A 169 -2.94 3.55 2.42
N SER A 170 -2.44 4.67 1.87
CA SER A 170 -2.33 4.91 0.43
C SER A 170 -1.41 3.87 -0.22
N ASP A 171 -0.20 3.70 0.30
CA ASP A 171 0.79 2.73 -0.15
C ASP A 171 0.27 1.29 -0.06
N PHE A 172 -0.45 0.94 1.01
CA PHE A 172 -1.09 -0.36 1.15
C PHE A 172 -2.18 -0.59 0.10
N ILE A 173 -2.99 0.44 -0.21
CA ILE A 173 -4.02 0.37 -1.27
C ILE A 173 -3.36 0.27 -2.65
N GLN A 174 -2.27 1.00 -2.90
CA GLN A 174 -1.51 0.93 -4.15
C GLN A 174 -0.87 -0.46 -4.32
N MET A 175 -0.06 -0.92 -3.35
CA MET A 175 0.57 -2.24 -3.39
C MET A 175 -0.46 -3.37 -3.57
N LYS A 176 -1.64 -3.25 -2.95
CA LYS A 176 -2.75 -4.19 -3.13
C LYS A 176 -3.34 -4.14 -4.54
N ASN A 177 -3.47 -2.96 -5.14
CA ASN A 177 -3.91 -2.80 -6.53
C ASN A 177 -2.88 -3.38 -7.50
N ASP A 178 -1.60 -2.99 -7.38
CA ASP A 178 -0.50 -3.48 -8.19
C ASP A 178 -0.36 -5.01 -8.11
N SER A 179 -0.55 -5.59 -6.91
CA SER A 179 -0.61 -7.05 -6.71
C SER A 179 -1.80 -7.69 -7.44
N GLN A 180 -2.98 -7.07 -7.42
CA GLN A 180 -4.15 -7.58 -8.16
C GLN A 180 -3.98 -7.46 -9.68
N VAL A 181 -3.37 -6.38 -10.15
CA VAL A 181 -3.01 -6.18 -11.56
C VAL A 181 -2.01 -7.25 -12.00
N ALA A 182 -0.92 -7.48 -11.25
CA ALA A 182 0.07 -8.49 -11.55
C ALA A 182 -0.51 -9.93 -11.56
N ILE A 183 -1.37 -10.27 -10.59
CA ILE A 183 -2.07 -11.57 -10.56
C ILE A 183 -3.02 -11.72 -11.76
N ASN A 184 -3.73 -10.65 -12.12
CA ASN A 184 -4.63 -10.67 -13.28
C ASN A 184 -3.86 -10.77 -14.60
N ASP A 185 -2.71 -10.11 -14.72
CA ASP A 185 -1.87 -10.18 -15.91
C ASP A 185 -1.23 -11.56 -16.07
N GLN A 186 -0.65 -12.14 -15.00
CA GLN A 186 -0.17 -13.53 -15.01
C GLN A 186 -1.27 -14.53 -15.40
N LYS A 187 -2.51 -14.31 -14.94
CA LYS A 187 -3.68 -15.12 -15.31
C LYS A 187 -4.08 -14.91 -16.79
N SER A 188 -3.97 -13.69 -17.29
CA SER A 188 -4.20 -13.32 -18.70
C SER A 188 -3.16 -13.98 -19.60
N GLU A 189 -1.87 -13.82 -19.30
CA GLU A 189 -0.75 -14.47 -19.96
C GLU A 189 -0.91 -15.99 -19.97
N ASN A 190 -1.17 -16.62 -18.83
CA ASN A 190 -1.38 -18.07 -18.75
C ASN A 190 -2.55 -18.53 -19.64
N THR A 191 -3.65 -17.76 -19.66
CA THR A 191 -4.79 -18.00 -20.54
C THR A 191 -4.42 -17.84 -22.03
N LEU A 192 -3.59 -16.85 -22.38
CA LEU A 192 -3.10 -16.64 -23.75
C LEU A 192 -2.10 -17.72 -24.19
N LEU A 193 -1.22 -18.18 -23.30
CA LEU A 193 -0.32 -19.30 -23.52
C LEU A 193 -1.11 -20.60 -23.74
N SER A 194 -2.11 -20.87 -22.90
CA SER A 194 -3.02 -22.01 -23.05
C SER A 194 -3.76 -21.98 -24.39
N LYS A 195 -4.35 -20.82 -24.77
CA LYS A 195 -4.97 -20.62 -26.09
C LYS A 195 -3.98 -20.82 -27.24
N ARG A 196 -2.75 -20.31 -27.13
CA ARG A 196 -1.68 -20.48 -28.12
C ARG A 196 -1.27 -21.94 -28.30
N ILE A 197 -1.25 -22.71 -27.21
CA ILE A 197 -1.01 -24.17 -27.24
C ILE A 197 -2.18 -24.88 -27.94
N ILE A 198 -3.43 -24.60 -27.55
CA ILE A 198 -4.62 -25.19 -28.18
C ILE A 198 -4.66 -24.92 -29.69
N LEU A 199 -4.37 -23.68 -30.12
CA LEU A 199 -4.30 -23.33 -31.53
C LEU A 199 -3.20 -24.10 -32.28
N LYS A 200 -2.01 -24.28 -31.69
CA LYS A 200 -0.95 -25.12 -32.27
C LYS A 200 -1.33 -26.59 -32.35
N ILE A 201 -2.08 -27.12 -31.39
CA ILE A 201 -2.63 -28.49 -31.46
C ILE A 201 -3.65 -28.59 -32.61
N GLN A 202 -4.53 -27.60 -32.77
CA GLN A 202 -5.52 -27.56 -33.86
C GLN A 202 -4.85 -27.44 -35.23
N GLU A 203 -3.86 -26.55 -35.39
CA GLU A 203 -3.05 -26.41 -36.60
C GLU A 203 -2.33 -27.72 -36.95
N THR A 204 -1.68 -28.34 -35.96
CA THR A 204 -0.95 -29.61 -36.15
C THR A 204 -1.91 -30.75 -36.51
N ASN A 205 -3.07 -30.85 -35.87
CA ASN A 205 -4.09 -31.85 -36.17
C ASN A 205 -4.72 -31.63 -37.56
N HIS A 206 -5.02 -30.39 -37.93
CA HIS A 206 -5.49 -30.05 -39.28
C HIS A 206 -4.44 -30.39 -40.33
N LYS A 207 -3.17 -30.09 -40.07
CA LYS A 207 -2.06 -30.47 -40.94
C LYS A 207 -1.95 -31.98 -41.08
N ILE A 208 -1.85 -32.74 -39.99
CA ILE A 208 -1.81 -34.21 -40.02
C ILE A 208 -3.00 -34.79 -40.79
N THR A 209 -4.22 -34.28 -40.55
CA THR A 209 -5.43 -34.72 -41.26
C THR A 209 -5.37 -34.40 -42.75
N THR A 210 -4.84 -33.24 -43.14
CA THR A 210 -4.72 -32.83 -44.55
C THR A 210 -3.64 -33.62 -45.28
N GLU A 211 -2.47 -33.79 -44.67
CA GLU A 211 -1.33 -34.57 -45.20
C GLU A 211 -1.69 -36.06 -45.29
N LEU A 212 -2.39 -36.62 -44.29
CA LEU A 212 -2.85 -38.01 -44.31
C LEU A 212 -3.92 -38.24 -45.39
N ASN A 213 -4.88 -37.31 -45.53
CA ASN A 213 -5.92 -37.41 -46.57
C ASN A 213 -5.33 -37.23 -47.98
N SER A 214 -4.39 -36.30 -48.17
CA SER A 214 -3.69 -36.14 -49.44
C SER A 214 -2.82 -37.36 -49.79
N ALA A 215 -2.11 -37.93 -48.81
CA ALA A 215 -1.33 -39.16 -48.96
C ALA A 215 -2.23 -40.35 -49.33
N MET A 216 -3.27 -40.65 -48.54
CA MET A 216 -4.21 -41.74 -48.84
C MET A 216 -4.88 -41.56 -50.22
N ARG A 217 -5.26 -40.33 -50.59
CA ARG A 217 -5.84 -40.05 -51.91
C ARG A 217 -4.83 -40.22 -53.05
N SER A 218 -3.56 -39.89 -52.82
CA SER A 218 -2.46 -40.13 -53.75
C SER A 218 -2.16 -41.63 -53.90
N GLU A 219 -2.15 -42.38 -52.80
CA GLU A 219 -1.99 -43.84 -52.81
C GLU A 219 -3.15 -44.50 -53.58
N ILE A 220 -4.40 -44.14 -53.28
CA ILE A 220 -5.59 -44.63 -54.01
C ILE A 220 -5.50 -44.32 -55.51
N GLU A 221 -5.09 -43.11 -55.89
CA GLU A 221 -4.96 -42.75 -57.31
C GLU A 221 -3.82 -43.50 -58.00
N SER A 222 -2.67 -43.69 -57.33
CA SER A 222 -1.57 -44.50 -57.84
C SER A 222 -1.94 -45.98 -57.98
N LEU A 223 -2.71 -46.53 -57.03
CA LEU A 223 -3.28 -47.87 -57.07
C LEU A 223 -4.28 -48.00 -58.23
N ARG A 224 -5.15 -47.00 -58.43
CA ARG A 224 -6.11 -46.94 -59.55
C ARG A 224 -5.41 -46.89 -60.91
N TRP A 225 -4.32 -46.13 -61.02
CA TRP A 225 -3.49 -46.06 -62.22
C TRP A 225 -2.81 -47.40 -62.51
N ASN A 226 -2.16 -48.00 -61.51
CA ASN A 226 -1.52 -49.31 -61.64
C ASN A 226 -2.55 -50.40 -61.97
N LEU A 227 -3.68 -50.47 -61.25
CA LEU A 227 -4.74 -51.44 -61.47
C LEU A 227 -5.33 -51.35 -62.89
N SER A 228 -5.53 -50.15 -63.44
CA SER A 228 -6.02 -50.00 -64.81
C SER A 228 -5.00 -50.48 -65.86
N ARG A 229 -3.71 -50.18 -65.66
CA ARG A 229 -2.63 -50.63 -66.56
C ARG A 229 -2.43 -52.14 -66.51
N TRP A 230 -2.32 -52.72 -65.32
CA TRP A 230 -2.09 -54.16 -65.12
C TRP A 230 -3.36 -54.98 -65.43
N GLY A 231 -4.55 -54.46 -65.14
CA GLY A 231 -5.83 -55.10 -65.48
C GLY A 231 -6.05 -55.21 -66.99
N LEU A 232 -5.73 -54.16 -67.76
CA LEU A 232 -5.77 -54.22 -69.22
C LEU A 232 -4.81 -55.28 -69.78
N ILE A 233 -3.57 -55.33 -69.26
CA ILE A 233 -2.57 -56.34 -69.63
C ILE A 233 -3.08 -57.75 -69.30
N ALA A 234 -3.66 -57.97 -68.11
CA ALA A 234 -4.22 -59.26 -67.70
C ALA A 234 -5.40 -59.71 -68.59
N ILE A 235 -6.27 -58.78 -69.00
CA ILE A 235 -7.37 -59.06 -69.95
C ILE A 235 -6.81 -59.45 -71.32
N LEU A 236 -5.82 -58.72 -71.85
CA LEU A 236 -5.17 -59.08 -73.11
C LEU A 236 -4.51 -60.46 -73.05
N ILE A 237 -3.78 -60.77 -71.97
CA ILE A 237 -3.17 -62.09 -71.75
C ILE A 237 -4.25 -63.19 -71.67
N SER A 238 -5.37 -62.93 -70.99
CA SER A 238 -6.49 -63.87 -70.90
C SER A 238 -7.09 -64.19 -72.28
N VAL A 239 -7.34 -63.16 -73.11
CA VAL A 239 -7.83 -63.33 -74.48
C VAL A 239 -6.80 -64.06 -75.35
N PHE A 240 -5.52 -63.65 -75.32
CA PHE A 240 -4.47 -64.30 -76.11
C PHE A 240 -4.24 -65.75 -75.71
N SER A 241 -4.33 -66.06 -74.41
CA SER A 241 -4.28 -67.42 -73.88
C SER A 241 -5.48 -68.25 -74.34
N GLY A 242 -6.70 -67.72 -74.23
CA GLY A 242 -7.92 -68.37 -74.72
C GLY A 242 -7.86 -68.67 -76.23
N CYS A 243 -7.43 -67.71 -77.04
CA CYS A 243 -7.19 -67.92 -78.47
C CYS A 243 -6.09 -68.97 -78.71
N SER A 244 -4.96 -68.91 -77.99
CA SER A 244 -3.85 -69.87 -78.15
C SER A 244 -4.27 -71.29 -77.78
N LEU A 245 -5.07 -71.46 -76.72
CA LEU A 245 -5.67 -72.74 -76.34
C LEU A 245 -6.66 -73.23 -77.41
N PHE A 246 -7.50 -72.35 -77.95
CA PHE A 246 -8.41 -72.70 -79.05
C PHE A 246 -7.65 -73.14 -80.32
N TYR A 247 -6.61 -72.41 -80.71
CA TYR A 247 -5.72 -72.80 -81.81
C TYR A 247 -5.00 -74.12 -81.52
N ALA A 248 -4.52 -74.36 -80.29
CA ALA A 248 -3.88 -75.62 -79.92
C ALA A 248 -4.86 -76.80 -79.93
N GLN A 249 -6.12 -76.62 -79.50
CA GLN A 249 -7.15 -77.65 -79.59
C GLN A 249 -7.55 -77.94 -81.05
N LYS A 250 -7.67 -76.91 -81.89
CA LYS A 250 -7.89 -77.07 -83.33
C LYS A 250 -6.71 -77.77 -84.03
N ALA A 251 -5.48 -77.44 -83.63
CA ALA A 251 -4.27 -78.09 -84.15
C ALA A 251 -4.15 -79.55 -83.70
N LYS A 252 -4.62 -79.89 -82.49
CA LYS A 252 -4.72 -81.30 -82.03
C LYS A 252 -5.74 -82.07 -82.86
N THR A 253 -6.96 -81.56 -83.04
CA THR A 253 -7.98 -82.22 -83.88
C THR A 253 -7.52 -82.38 -85.34
N ALA A 254 -6.88 -81.35 -85.92
CA ALA A 254 -6.28 -81.48 -87.26
C ALA A 254 -5.13 -82.52 -87.31
N ARG A 255 -4.36 -82.69 -86.23
CA ARG A 255 -3.31 -83.71 -86.12
C ARG A 255 -3.88 -85.12 -85.92
N GLU A 256 -5.05 -85.24 -85.28
CA GLU A 256 -5.82 -86.48 -85.15
C GLU A 256 -6.49 -86.90 -86.47
N GLU A 257 -6.85 -85.94 -87.34
CA GLU A 257 -7.24 -86.22 -88.73
C GLU A 257 -6.04 -86.67 -89.57
N HIS A 258 -4.89 -86.01 -89.44
CA HIS A 258 -3.70 -86.34 -90.23
C HIS A 258 -3.07 -87.70 -89.90
N HIS A 259 -3.38 -88.29 -88.74
CA HIS A 259 -2.94 -89.64 -88.33
C HIS A 259 -3.87 -90.77 -88.80
N LYS A 260 -4.88 -90.50 -89.64
CA LYS A 260 -5.78 -91.53 -90.19
C LYS A 260 -5.54 -91.85 -91.67
N ASN A 261 -4.70 -91.08 -92.35
CA ASN A 261 -4.62 -91.05 -93.82
C ASN A 261 -3.21 -91.34 -94.38
N GLU A 262 -2.50 -92.33 -93.82
CA GLU A 262 -1.27 -92.86 -94.42
C GLU A 262 -1.31 -94.39 -94.42
N PHE A 263 -1.08 -95.02 -95.57
CA PHE A 263 -1.37 -96.43 -95.82
C PHE A 263 -0.27 -97.08 -96.67
N VAL A 264 0.14 -98.30 -96.34
CA VAL A 264 1.33 -98.97 -96.89
C VAL A 264 0.99 -99.90 -98.07
N PRO A 265 1.76 -99.88 -99.18
CA PRO A 265 1.81 -100.96 -100.17
C PRO A 265 3.14 -101.73 -100.17
N LEU A 266 3.11 -102.96 -100.72
CA LEU A 266 4.19 -103.96 -100.66
C LEU A 266 5.20 -103.84 -101.82
N VAL A 267 6.38 -104.43 -101.62
CA VAL A 267 7.34 -104.78 -102.69
C VAL A 267 7.53 -106.30 -102.70
N ILE A 268 7.56 -106.91 -103.89
CA ILE A 268 7.81 -108.34 -104.10
C ILE A 268 9.18 -108.51 -104.81
N TYR A 269 9.84 -109.63 -104.56
CA TYR A 269 11.26 -109.89 -104.82
C TYR A 269 11.49 -110.68 -106.12
N GLU A 270 12.62 -110.45 -106.81
CA GLU A 270 13.12 -111.32 -107.89
C GLU A 270 14.52 -111.88 -107.53
N PRO A 271 14.83 -113.17 -107.77
CA PRO A 271 16.04 -113.81 -107.21
C PRO A 271 17.09 -114.30 -108.24
N SER A 272 18.37 -114.12 -107.89
CA SER A 272 19.54 -114.92 -108.31
C SER A 272 20.72 -114.54 -107.40
N GLU A 273 21.66 -115.40 -107.01
CA GLU A 273 21.88 -116.83 -107.30
C GLU A 273 22.38 -117.54 -106.01
N TYR A 274 22.73 -118.83 -106.07
CA TYR A 274 23.13 -119.65 -104.91
C TYR A 274 24.63 -119.58 -104.57
N ASP A 275 24.94 -120.06 -103.36
CA ASP A 275 26.17 -120.75 -102.87
C ASP A 275 26.45 -120.28 -101.43
N GLU A 276 26.77 -121.08 -100.42
CA GLU A 276 26.57 -122.48 -100.01
C GLU A 276 27.19 -122.56 -98.57
N ASP A 277 27.00 -123.66 -97.85
CA ASP A 277 27.62 -124.02 -96.54
C ASP A 277 27.43 -123.12 -95.28
N ASP A 278 27.56 -123.63 -94.03
CA ASP A 278 26.92 -124.80 -93.40
C ASP A 278 26.96 -124.63 -91.84
N TYR A 279 26.30 -125.53 -91.10
CA TYR A 279 26.33 -125.79 -89.66
C TYR A 279 25.74 -124.75 -88.67
N HIS A 280 24.52 -125.08 -88.20
CA HIS A 280 24.21 -125.45 -86.80
C HIS A 280 24.93 -124.71 -85.64
N THR A 281 24.25 -124.35 -84.55
CA THR A 281 23.64 -125.35 -83.65
C THR A 281 22.52 -124.78 -82.78
N ASP A 282 21.61 -125.67 -82.39
CA ASP A 282 20.49 -125.52 -81.45
C ASP A 282 20.97 -124.99 -80.06
N LEU A 283 20.12 -124.53 -79.13
CA LEU A 283 19.03 -125.30 -78.51
C LEU A 283 17.99 -124.44 -77.77
N ASP A 284 16.83 -125.04 -77.51
CA ASP A 284 15.62 -124.49 -76.89
C ASP A 284 15.70 -124.35 -75.33
N LYS A 285 14.87 -123.42 -74.82
CA LYS A 285 13.90 -123.61 -73.71
C LYS A 285 14.02 -122.80 -72.40
N SER A 286 12.81 -122.54 -71.88
CA SER A 286 12.37 -122.14 -70.53
C SER A 286 12.46 -120.64 -70.19
N LEU A 287 11.37 -119.95 -69.80
CA LEU A 287 10.29 -120.20 -68.80
C LEU A 287 10.74 -120.01 -67.35
N ILE A 288 10.31 -118.90 -66.70
CA ILE A 288 9.33 -118.89 -65.58
C ILE A 288 9.20 -117.48 -64.97
N SER A 289 7.94 -117.03 -64.82
CA SER A 289 7.42 -115.93 -63.98
C SER A 289 7.93 -114.50 -64.22
#